data_AF-A0A5J4W1E4-F1
#
_entry.id   AF-A0A5J4W1E4-F1
#
_cell.length_a   1.000
_cell.length_b   1.000
_cell.length_c   1.000
_cell.angle_alpha   90.00
_cell.angle_beta   90.00
_cell.angle_gamma   90.00
#
_symmetry.space_group_name_H-M   'P 1'
#
loop_
_entity.id
_entity.type
_entity.pdbx_description
1 polymer ?
#
loop_
_entity_poly.entity_id
_entity_poly.type
_entity_poly.pdbx_seq_one_letter_code
_entity_poly.pdbx_strand_id
1 'polypeptide(L)'
;MEREDIHKYIACNLAYLFKAVLLPQLIQINLINLLKDRDDHGIDKLTLLAECPGNHNAILADGFERKLFENEQYSLQYLNITLLFLRYGSYGNKKKLSSVKEKVEKLTDDKIMDEMREKYNWDQKKIDEIKDKTQDVLELIGCNF
;
A
#
# COMPACT_ATOMS: atom_id res chain seq x y z
N MET A 1 -11.56 23.91 13.10
CA MET A 1 -11.03 23.00 12.07
C MET A 1 -9.88 23.75 11.41
N GLU A 2 -8.66 23.35 11.72
CA GLU A 2 -7.46 24.02 11.22
C GLU A 2 -7.30 23.73 9.71
N ARG A 3 -6.62 24.61 8.96
CA ARG A 3 -6.51 24.47 7.48
C ARG A 3 -5.99 23.11 7.04
N GLU A 4 -5.07 22.52 7.80
CA GLU A 4 -4.52 21.20 7.49
C GLU A 4 -5.60 20.12 7.42
N ASP A 5 -6.59 20.17 8.30
CA ASP A 5 -7.69 19.18 8.35
C ASP A 5 -8.58 19.25 7.10
N ILE A 6 -8.74 20.44 6.53
CA ILE A 6 -9.54 20.64 5.32
C ILE A 6 -8.82 20.06 4.10
N HIS A 7 -7.53 20.35 3.92
CA HIS A 7 -6.75 19.78 2.81
C HIS A 7 -6.68 18.26 2.89
N LYS A 8 -6.55 17.75 4.13
CA LYS A 8 -6.63 16.34 4.49
C LYS A 8 -7.98 15.74 4.06
N TYR A 9 -9.10 16.35 4.39
CA TYR A 9 -10.42 15.86 4.01
C TYR A 9 -10.65 15.88 2.49
N ILE A 10 -10.22 16.97 1.83
CA ILE A 10 -10.30 17.10 0.37
C ILE A 10 -9.51 15.97 -0.31
N ALA A 11 -8.29 15.68 0.15
CA ALA A 11 -7.48 14.62 -0.42
C ALA A 11 -8.14 13.24 -0.33
N CYS A 12 -8.76 12.92 0.80
CA CYS A 12 -9.50 11.68 0.96
C CYS A 12 -10.66 11.57 -0.04
N ASN A 13 -11.44 12.64 -0.23
CA ASN A 13 -12.54 12.65 -1.18
C ASN A 13 -12.05 12.51 -2.63
N LEU A 14 -10.96 13.19 -2.98
CA LEU A 14 -10.35 13.06 -4.30
C LEU A 14 -9.87 11.63 -4.56
N ALA A 15 -9.27 10.96 -3.57
CA ALA A 15 -8.86 9.56 -3.73
C ALA A 15 -10.05 8.64 -4.07
N TYR A 16 -11.23 8.87 -3.48
CA TYR A 16 -12.44 8.13 -3.84
C TYR A 16 -12.93 8.43 -5.27
N LEU A 17 -12.94 9.71 -5.64
CA LEU A 17 -13.39 10.15 -6.97
C LEU A 17 -12.49 9.63 -8.11
N PHE A 18 -11.19 9.53 -7.85
CA PHE A 18 -10.17 9.13 -8.82
C PHE A 18 -9.65 7.70 -8.64
N LYS A 19 -10.37 6.82 -7.93
CA LYS A 19 -9.92 5.43 -7.75
C LYS A 19 -9.80 4.67 -9.09
N ALA A 20 -10.73 4.90 -10.01
CA ALA A 20 -10.80 4.22 -11.31
C ALA A 20 -10.32 5.08 -12.49
N VAL A 21 -9.80 6.29 -12.22
CA VAL A 21 -9.42 7.26 -13.25
C VAL A 21 -8.07 7.87 -12.91
N LEU A 22 -7.25 8.14 -13.94
CA LEU A 22 -5.96 8.80 -13.77
C LEU A 22 -6.14 10.16 -13.08
N LEU A 23 -5.32 10.44 -12.07
CA LEU A 23 -5.31 11.75 -11.43
C LEU A 23 -4.94 12.85 -12.44
N PRO A 24 -5.65 14.00 -12.43
CA PRO A 24 -5.24 15.15 -13.22
C PRO A 24 -3.82 15.58 -12.84
N GLN A 25 -2.96 15.77 -13.84
CA GLN A 25 -1.54 16.10 -13.63
C GLN A 25 -1.35 17.30 -12.69
N LEU A 26 -2.24 18.29 -12.75
CA LEU A 26 -2.21 19.49 -11.91
C LEU A 26 -2.24 19.20 -10.40
N ILE A 27 -2.93 18.14 -9.98
CA ILE A 27 -3.12 17.81 -8.55
C ILE A 27 -2.38 16.55 -8.12
N GLN A 28 -1.90 15.74 -9.07
CA GLN A 28 -1.42 14.38 -8.81
C GLN A 28 -0.32 14.31 -7.74
N ILE A 29 0.75 15.10 -7.90
CA ILE A 29 1.90 15.07 -7.00
C ILE A 29 1.50 15.54 -5.59
N ASN A 30 0.83 16.69 -5.50
CA ASN A 30 0.43 17.26 -4.20
C ASN A 30 -0.54 16.35 -3.45
N LEU A 31 -1.50 15.76 -4.16
CA LEU A 31 -2.45 14.83 -3.57
C LEU A 31 -1.75 13.57 -3.05
N ILE A 32 -0.90 12.95 -3.87
CA ILE A 32 -0.18 11.72 -3.49
C ILE A 32 0.74 11.99 -2.29
N ASN A 33 1.49 13.09 -2.29
CA ASN A 33 2.38 13.42 -1.18
C ASN A 33 1.59 13.67 0.11
N LEU A 34 0.47 14.38 0.04
CA LEU A 34 -0.38 14.60 1.20
C LEU A 34 -0.94 13.28 1.77
N LEU A 35 -1.20 12.28 0.92
CA LEU A 35 -1.62 10.96 1.36
C LEU A 35 -0.45 10.09 1.87
N LYS A 36 0.77 10.27 1.36
CA LYS A 36 1.99 9.59 1.85
C LYS A 36 2.44 10.09 3.22
N ASP A 37 2.19 11.35 3.52
CA ASP A 37 2.56 12.01 4.79
C ASP A 37 1.53 11.79 5.89
N ARG A 38 0.40 11.13 5.60
CA ARG A 38 -0.57 10.71 6.60
C ARG A 38 -0.15 9.38 7.23
N ASP A 39 -0.48 9.25 8.51
CA ASP A 39 -0.58 7.96 9.21
C ASP A 39 -1.72 7.08 8.60
N ASP A 40 -1.95 5.89 9.15
CA ASP A 40 -2.97 4.86 8.81
C ASP A 40 -3.87 5.08 7.58
N HIS A 41 -4.72 6.11 7.59
CA HIS A 41 -5.68 6.42 6.55
C HIS A 41 -5.06 6.80 5.20
N GLY A 42 -3.80 7.24 5.18
CA GLY A 42 -3.07 7.58 3.96
C GLY A 42 -2.93 6.37 3.02
N ILE A 43 -2.58 5.21 3.58
CA ILE A 43 -2.35 3.99 2.79
C ILE A 43 -3.64 3.47 2.18
N ASP A 44 -4.77 3.50 2.89
CA ASP A 44 -6.06 3.09 2.32
C ASP A 44 -6.42 3.95 1.12
N LYS A 45 -6.17 5.27 1.20
CA LYS A 45 -6.46 6.20 0.09
C LYS A 45 -5.48 6.04 -1.06
N LEU A 46 -4.21 5.78 -0.79
CA LEU A 46 -3.23 5.41 -1.83
C LEU A 46 -3.61 4.09 -2.50
N THR A 47 -4.15 3.13 -1.75
CA THR A 47 -4.64 1.84 -2.28
C THR A 47 -5.78 2.06 -3.26
N LEU A 48 -6.75 2.94 -2.93
CA LEU A 48 -7.81 3.33 -3.86
C LEU A 48 -7.25 3.95 -5.15
N LEU A 49 -6.30 4.88 -5.03
CA LEU A 49 -5.67 5.49 -6.21
C LEU A 49 -4.88 4.48 -7.05
N ALA A 50 -4.31 3.45 -6.42
CA ALA A 50 -3.60 2.37 -7.08
C ALA A 50 -4.52 1.37 -7.80
N GLU A 51 -5.85 1.45 -7.64
CA GLU A 51 -6.79 0.72 -8.52
C GLU A 51 -6.64 1.18 -9.99
N CYS A 52 -6.17 2.41 -10.23
CA CYS A 52 -5.82 2.90 -11.55
C CYS A 52 -4.30 2.74 -11.83
N PRO A 53 -3.89 1.90 -12.80
CA PRO A 53 -2.48 1.69 -13.13
C PRO A 53 -1.74 2.96 -13.55
N GLY A 54 -2.45 3.93 -14.12
CA GLY A 54 -1.90 5.23 -14.49
C GLY A 54 -1.32 6.03 -13.32
N ASN A 55 -1.76 5.75 -12.09
CA ASN A 55 -1.25 6.42 -10.88
C ASN A 55 0.00 5.74 -10.29
N HIS A 56 0.34 4.50 -10.70
CA HIS A 56 1.36 3.68 -10.02
C HIS A 56 2.75 4.32 -9.99
N ASN A 57 3.18 4.91 -11.10
CA ASN A 57 4.50 5.57 -11.18
C ASN A 57 4.61 6.74 -10.21
N ALA A 58 3.55 7.55 -10.08
CA ALA A 58 3.54 8.69 -9.17
C ALA A 58 3.49 8.23 -7.70
N ILE A 59 2.74 7.16 -7.39
CA ILE A 59 2.72 6.61 -6.04
C ILE A 59 4.08 6.01 -5.67
N LEU A 60 4.70 5.23 -6.55
CA LEU A 60 6.03 4.63 -6.35
C LEU A 60 7.21 5.59 -6.62
N ALA A 61 6.94 6.89 -6.77
CA ALA A 61 7.99 7.90 -6.84
C ALA A 61 8.68 8.05 -5.47
N ASP A 62 9.91 8.56 -5.50
CA ASP A 62 10.72 8.92 -4.33
C ASP A 62 10.98 7.78 -3.35
N GLY A 63 11.04 6.55 -3.86
CA GLY A 63 11.37 5.37 -3.07
C GLY A 63 10.26 4.93 -2.11
N PHE A 64 8.99 5.24 -2.42
CA PHE A 64 7.85 4.87 -1.56
C PHE A 64 7.80 3.37 -1.23
N GLU A 65 8.31 2.50 -2.10
CA GLU A 65 8.40 1.05 -1.82
C GLU A 65 9.15 0.74 -0.52
N ARG A 66 10.12 1.58 -0.13
CA ARG A 66 10.91 1.36 1.08
C ARG A 66 10.10 1.57 2.35
N LYS A 67 9.09 2.44 2.29
CA LYS A 67 8.14 2.72 3.37
C LYS A 67 7.12 1.61 3.59
N LEU A 68 6.92 0.73 2.60
CA LEU A 68 6.01 -0.40 2.74
C LEU A 68 6.55 -1.35 3.82
N PHE A 69 5.64 -1.80 4.69
CA PHE A 69 5.93 -2.70 5.81
C PHE A 69 6.88 -2.14 6.87
N GLU A 70 7.06 -0.82 6.98
CA GLU A 70 7.78 -0.21 8.10
C GLU A 70 6.96 -0.22 9.40
N ASN A 71 5.63 -0.11 9.29
CA ASN A 71 4.71 -0.26 10.42
C ASN A 71 3.86 -1.52 10.27
N GLU A 72 4.19 -2.53 11.07
CA GLU A 72 3.57 -3.86 11.06
C GLU A 72 2.04 -3.82 11.29
N GLN A 73 1.52 -2.79 11.97
CA GLN A 73 0.07 -2.60 12.19
C GLN A 73 -0.71 -2.57 10.86
N TYR A 74 -0.07 -2.10 9.79
CA TYR A 74 -0.65 -1.89 8.46
C TYR A 74 -0.26 -2.97 7.44
N SER A 75 0.25 -4.12 7.88
CA SER A 75 0.66 -5.21 6.98
C SER A 75 -0.41 -5.57 5.95
N LEU A 76 -1.69 -5.66 6.35
CA LEU A 76 -2.78 -5.94 5.42
C LEU A 76 -2.93 -4.85 4.33
N GLN A 77 -2.90 -3.57 4.73
CA GLN A 77 -2.99 -2.45 3.80
C GLN A 77 -1.79 -2.41 2.84
N TYR A 78 -0.58 -2.67 3.35
CA TYR A 78 0.61 -2.76 2.52
C TYR A 78 0.57 -3.94 1.56
N LEU A 79 0.04 -5.10 1.96
CA LEU A 79 -0.19 -6.23 1.06
C LEU A 79 -1.17 -5.84 -0.06
N ASN A 80 -2.28 -5.19 0.28
CA ASN A 80 -3.30 -4.76 -0.69
C ASN A 80 -2.72 -3.85 -1.77
N ILE A 81 -2.00 -2.79 -1.40
CA ILE A 81 -1.41 -1.87 -2.39
C ILE A 81 -0.27 -2.53 -3.18
N THR A 82 0.55 -3.36 -2.52
CA THR A 82 1.60 -4.15 -3.18
C THR A 82 1.03 -5.05 -4.26
N LEU A 83 -0.09 -5.74 -3.99
CA LEU A 83 -0.76 -6.61 -4.97
C LEU A 83 -1.23 -5.83 -6.20
N LEU A 84 -1.78 -4.62 -6.03
CA LEU A 84 -2.21 -3.79 -7.16
C LEU A 84 -1.03 -3.44 -8.07
N PHE A 85 0.10 -3.06 -7.48
CA PHE A 85 1.30 -2.75 -8.25
C PHE A 85 1.91 -3.99 -8.93
N LEU A 86 1.91 -5.15 -8.28
CA LEU A 86 2.45 -6.38 -8.88
C LEU A 86 1.57 -6.93 -10.00
N ARG A 87 0.25 -6.83 -9.85
CA ARG A 87 -0.72 -7.32 -10.85
C ARG A 87 -0.79 -6.39 -12.06
N TYR A 88 -0.89 -5.09 -11.85
CA TYR A 88 -1.22 -4.13 -12.92
C TYR A 88 -0.12 -3.10 -13.22
N GLY A 89 0.93 -3.04 -12.41
CA GLY A 89 2.04 -2.12 -12.63
C GLY A 89 2.96 -2.54 -13.78
N SER A 90 3.72 -1.57 -14.29
CA SER A 90 4.75 -1.81 -15.29
C SER A 90 5.89 -2.68 -14.73
N TYR A 91 6.72 -3.25 -15.60
CA TYR A 91 7.93 -3.97 -15.18
C TYR A 91 8.80 -3.15 -14.22
N GLY A 92 8.96 -1.84 -14.46
CA GLY A 92 9.69 -0.95 -13.57
C GLY A 92 9.07 -0.84 -12.17
N ASN A 93 7.74 -0.85 -12.06
CA ASN A 93 7.04 -0.87 -10.76
C ASN A 93 7.27 -2.20 -10.04
N LYS A 94 7.13 -3.33 -10.74
CA LYS A 94 7.36 -4.67 -10.18
C LYS A 94 8.81 -4.82 -9.69
N LYS A 95 9.78 -4.33 -10.49
CA LYS A 95 11.20 -4.31 -10.12
C LYS A 95 11.50 -3.52 -8.85
N LYS A 96 10.83 -2.38 -8.62
CA LYS A 96 10.97 -1.66 -7.34
C LYS A 96 10.49 -2.51 -6.16
N LEU A 97 9.40 -3.24 -6.33
CA LEU A 97 8.78 -4.05 -5.29
C LEU A 97 9.52 -5.36 -4.99
N SER A 98 10.52 -5.76 -5.76
CA SER A 98 11.38 -6.89 -5.35
C SER A 98 12.08 -6.61 -4.01
N SER A 99 12.28 -5.33 -3.66
CA SER A 99 12.89 -4.90 -2.40
C SER A 99 12.03 -5.18 -1.16
N VAL A 100 10.71 -5.39 -1.30
CA VAL A 100 9.83 -5.69 -0.16
C VAL A 100 9.77 -7.18 0.19
N LYS A 101 10.39 -8.04 -0.63
CA LYS A 101 10.30 -9.51 -0.51
C LYS A 101 10.62 -10.02 0.89
N GLU A 102 11.78 -9.65 1.43
CA GLU A 102 12.22 -10.09 2.77
C GLU A 102 11.24 -9.65 3.87
N LYS A 103 10.66 -8.45 3.74
CA LYS A 103 9.66 -7.95 4.70
C LYS A 103 8.36 -8.76 4.63
N VAL A 104 7.95 -9.15 3.42
CA VAL A 104 6.76 -9.99 3.20
C VAL A 104 6.99 -11.42 3.67
N GLU A 105 8.18 -11.98 3.47
CA GLU A 105 8.54 -13.33 3.93
C GLU A 105 8.40 -13.47 5.46
N LYS A 106 8.64 -12.40 6.23
CA LYS A 106 8.40 -12.41 7.70
C LYS A 106 6.95 -12.69 8.08
N LEU A 107 5.98 -12.35 7.21
CA LEU A 107 4.56 -12.61 7.45
C LEU A 107 4.18 -14.09 7.24
N THR A 108 5.12 -14.93 6.80
CA THR A 108 4.95 -16.39 6.72
C THR A 108 5.36 -17.11 8.00
N ASP A 109 6.05 -16.43 8.92
CA ASP A 109 6.49 -17.00 10.19
C ASP A 109 5.34 -16.94 11.21
N ASP A 110 4.86 -18.10 11.63
CA ASP A 110 3.74 -18.21 12.56
C ASP A 110 4.01 -17.54 13.91
N LYS A 111 5.25 -17.62 14.41
CA LYS A 111 5.61 -17.00 15.70
C LYS A 111 5.55 -15.47 15.59
N ILE A 112 6.09 -14.91 14.50
CA ILE A 112 6.01 -13.46 14.24
C ILE A 112 4.53 -13.04 14.11
N MET A 113 3.72 -13.82 13.39
CA MET A 113 2.30 -13.53 13.20
C MET A 113 1.51 -13.58 14.51
N ASP A 114 1.80 -14.51 15.39
CA ASP A 114 1.17 -14.60 16.73
C ASP A 114 1.59 -13.40 17.61
N GLU A 115 2.86 -13.01 17.61
CA GLU A 115 3.34 -11.82 18.33
C GLU A 115 2.64 -10.53 17.82
N MET A 116 2.50 -10.39 16.49
CA MET A 116 1.78 -9.26 15.89
C MET A 116 0.29 -9.28 16.22
N ARG A 117 -0.34 -10.47 16.20
CA ARG A 117 -1.74 -10.65 16.54
C ARG A 117 -2.03 -10.12 17.94
N GLU A 118 -1.22 -10.49 18.92
CA GLU A 118 -1.35 -10.03 20.30
C GLU A 118 -1.08 -8.54 20.42
N LYS A 119 0.03 -8.06 19.85
CA LYS A 119 0.47 -6.66 19.91
C LYS A 119 -0.56 -5.68 19.34
N TYR A 120 -1.23 -6.06 18.25
CA TYR A 120 -2.16 -5.18 17.54
C TYR A 120 -3.62 -5.59 17.69
N ASN A 121 -3.91 -6.59 18.54
CA ASN A 121 -5.24 -7.14 18.78
C ASN A 121 -5.99 -7.47 17.48
N TRP A 122 -5.29 -8.15 16.55
CA TRP A 122 -5.90 -8.56 15.29
C TRP A 122 -6.84 -9.76 15.49
N ASP A 123 -7.99 -9.72 14.84
CA ASP A 123 -8.90 -10.86 14.81
C ASP A 123 -8.39 -11.96 13.88
N GLN A 124 -8.96 -13.16 14.01
CA GLN A 124 -8.55 -14.30 13.19
C GLN A 124 -8.77 -14.03 11.69
N LYS A 125 -9.83 -13.30 11.35
CA LYS A 125 -10.14 -12.94 9.95
C LYS A 125 -9.01 -12.13 9.32
N LYS A 126 -8.48 -11.13 10.02
CA LYS A 126 -7.36 -10.32 9.54
C LYS A 126 -6.09 -11.14 9.40
N ILE A 127 -5.84 -12.08 10.32
CA ILE A 127 -4.69 -12.99 10.23
C ILE A 127 -4.79 -13.86 8.98
N ASP A 128 -5.95 -14.49 8.76
CA ASP A 128 -6.18 -15.34 7.59
C ASP A 128 -6.00 -14.55 6.29
N GLU A 129 -6.55 -13.33 6.22
CA GLU A 129 -6.40 -12.45 5.05
C GLU A 129 -4.96 -12.00 4.80
N ILE A 130 -4.17 -11.74 5.86
CA ILE A 130 -2.75 -11.44 5.74
C ILE A 130 -1.99 -12.66 5.20
N LYS A 131 -2.27 -13.86 5.70
CA LYS A 131 -1.61 -15.09 5.24
C LYS A 131 -1.90 -15.35 3.75
N ASP A 132 -3.17 -15.27 3.34
CA ASP A 132 -3.57 -15.46 1.95
C ASP A 132 -2.88 -14.46 1.01
N LYS A 133 -2.90 -13.17 1.37
CA LYS A 133 -2.29 -12.12 0.54
C LYS A 133 -0.77 -12.15 0.54
N THR A 134 -0.15 -12.62 1.63
CA THR A 134 1.30 -12.82 1.70
C THR A 134 1.73 -13.84 0.65
N GLN A 135 1.01 -14.96 0.56
CA GLN A 135 1.26 -15.97 -0.47
C GLN A 135 1.12 -15.40 -1.88
N ASP A 136 0.02 -14.70 -2.18
CA ASP A 136 -0.20 -14.04 -3.48
C ASP A 136 0.96 -13.09 -3.86
N VAL A 137 1.45 -12.29 -2.90
CA VAL A 137 2.55 -11.34 -3.13
C VAL A 137 3.86 -12.09 -3.42
N LEU A 138 4.19 -13.11 -2.63
CA LEU A 138 5.43 -13.87 -2.80
C LEU A 138 5.46 -14.63 -4.13
N GLU A 139 4.34 -15.21 -4.55
CA GLU A 139 4.20 -15.84 -5.87
C GLU A 139 4.44 -14.83 -7.00
N LEU A 140 3.80 -13.66 -6.92
CA LEU A 140 3.97 -12.62 -7.93
C LEU A 140 5.41 -12.08 -7.95
N ILE A 141 6.04 -11.85 -6.79
CA ILE A 141 7.44 -11.41 -6.76
C ILE A 141 8.36 -12.49 -7.34
N GLY A 142 8.11 -13.77 -7.06
CA GLY A 142 8.89 -14.91 -7.54
C GLY A 142 8.82 -15.13 -9.05
N CYS A 143 7.70 -14.80 -9.70
CA CYS A 143 7.53 -14.99 -11.15
C CYS A 143 8.02 -13.81 -12.02
N ASN A 144 8.36 -12.66 -11.43
CA ASN A 144 8.63 -11.41 -12.17
C ASN A 144 10.12 -11.12 -12.45
N PHE A 145 11.05 -12.05 -12.17
CA PHE A 145 12.50 -11.89 -12.40
C PHE A 145 13.17 -13.17 -12.89
#